data_AF-A0AAN9YTJ1-F1
#
_entry.id   AF-A0AAN9YTJ1-F1
#
_cell.length_a   1.000
_cell.length_b   1.000
_cell.length_c   1.000
_cell.angle_alpha   90.00
_cell.angle_beta   90.00
_cell.angle_gamma   90.00
#
_symmetry.space_group_name_H-M   'P 1'
#
loop_
_entity.id
_entity.type
_entity.pdbx_description
1 polymer ?
#
loop_
_entity_poly.entity_id
_entity_poly.type
_entity_poly.pdbx_seq_one_letter_code
_entity_poly.pdbx_strand_id
1 'polypeptide(L)'
;MDPKNKRVYKVVLTGGPCGGKTTGQSRLCTFFENLGWKVFRVPETATVLLSGGIKFSDLSADEAIRFQENLLKTMLQIENTFFALGQSCSRDCLIICDRGAMDASAFISRDKWEQVMRGNGWNPVELRDNRYNQIIHMVSAANGAEDFYSTEDHACRSEGVGVARELDYRAAAAWVGHPYFDVIDNSTDFEIKICRMIDAVCQKLGIDTGDRLQTNSRKVKFLVASLPPDSAFPPFQDFDVVHNYLQSSGPQTQVRLRKRGQNGHWSYIHTIRKPKIRDQVIEVKTQLTHRDYLNMVAQRDDSHFTIYKKRRCFLINNQYFQLDIYKEPCHPRCKGLILLETYTSAEQNRLTSCLPQFLTIVKEVTGNPSYSMFNLSLREEWTTTKKFCHRLQVPDEDPAPPGDLKTNGHSNQNGHATEPTAATLVNGV
;
A
#
# COMPACT_ATOMS: atom_id res chain seq x y z
N MET A 1 -39.22 -3.53 6.42
CA MET A 1 -37.83 -3.55 5.92
C MET A 1 -37.28 -4.92 6.25
N ASP A 2 -37.01 -5.75 5.24
CA ASP A 2 -36.34 -7.03 5.47
C ASP A 2 -35.02 -6.78 6.22
N PRO A 3 -34.69 -7.56 7.26
CA PRO A 3 -33.37 -7.49 7.87
C PRO A 3 -32.36 -7.84 6.78
N LYS A 4 -31.57 -6.85 6.33
CA LYS A 4 -30.45 -7.08 5.40
C LYS A 4 -29.64 -8.24 5.97
N ASN A 5 -29.64 -9.36 5.24
CA ASN A 5 -28.97 -10.57 5.67
C ASN A 5 -27.48 -10.25 5.77
N LYS A 6 -26.97 -10.16 6.99
CA LYS A 6 -25.60 -9.77 7.30
C LYS A 6 -24.63 -10.71 6.58
N ARG A 7 -23.63 -10.15 5.90
CA ARG A 7 -22.64 -10.91 5.16
C ARG A 7 -21.37 -11.07 5.98
N VAL A 8 -20.84 -12.28 6.06
CA VAL A 8 -19.47 -12.55 6.53
C VAL A 8 -18.70 -13.10 5.34
N TYR A 9 -17.69 -12.36 4.90
CA TYR A 9 -16.89 -12.71 3.73
C TYR A 9 -15.44 -12.95 4.13
N LYS A 10 -14.91 -14.11 3.78
CA LYS A 10 -13.58 -14.59 4.17
C LYS A 10 -12.68 -14.60 2.94
N VAL A 11 -11.66 -13.77 2.93
CA VAL A 11 -10.69 -13.65 1.84
C VAL A 11 -9.31 -14.06 2.32
N VAL A 12 -8.62 -14.89 1.54
CA VAL A 12 -7.20 -15.21 1.77
C VAL A 12 -6.34 -14.37 0.84
N LEU A 13 -5.30 -13.74 1.38
CA LEU A 13 -4.21 -13.21 0.57
C LEU A 13 -3.03 -14.18 0.62
N THR A 14 -2.74 -14.83 -0.51
CA THR A 14 -1.63 -15.78 -0.68
C THR A 14 -0.59 -15.21 -1.67
N GLY A 15 0.55 -15.88 -1.80
CA GLY A 15 1.64 -15.54 -2.70
C GLY A 15 3.03 -15.62 -2.06
N GLY A 16 4.05 -15.48 -2.88
CA GLY A 16 5.45 -15.47 -2.49
C GLY A 16 5.85 -14.21 -1.70
N PRO A 17 7.11 -14.13 -1.24
CA PRO A 17 7.62 -12.92 -0.59
C PRO A 17 7.54 -11.72 -1.56
N CYS A 18 7.44 -10.50 -1.02
CA CYS A 18 7.36 -9.26 -1.81
C CYS A 18 6.21 -9.17 -2.83
N GLY A 19 5.12 -9.93 -2.68
CA GLY A 19 3.93 -9.80 -3.55
C GLY A 19 3.01 -8.61 -3.24
N GLY A 20 3.20 -7.93 -2.10
CA GLY A 20 2.38 -6.79 -1.66
C GLY A 20 1.25 -7.13 -0.70
N LYS A 21 1.18 -8.37 -0.17
CA LYS A 21 0.12 -8.85 0.74
C LYS A 21 -0.14 -7.91 1.91
N THR A 22 0.86 -7.56 2.72
CA THR A 22 0.69 -6.71 3.92
C THR A 22 0.13 -5.32 3.59
N THR A 23 0.59 -4.71 2.49
CA THR A 23 0.05 -3.45 1.99
C THR A 23 -1.38 -3.61 1.47
N GLY A 24 -1.64 -4.70 0.74
CA GLY A 24 -2.97 -5.10 0.27
C GLY A 24 -3.98 -5.25 1.41
N GLN A 25 -3.65 -5.99 2.47
CA GLN A 25 -4.50 -6.12 3.66
C GLN A 25 -4.85 -4.76 4.28
N SER A 26 -3.85 -3.88 4.41
CA SER A 26 -4.06 -2.55 5.00
C SER A 26 -5.00 -1.69 4.14
N ARG A 27 -4.89 -1.82 2.81
CA ARG A 27 -5.71 -1.09 1.84
C ARG A 27 -7.13 -1.65 1.75
N LEU A 28 -7.30 -2.97 1.72
CA LEU A 28 -8.61 -3.64 1.85
C LEU A 28 -9.30 -3.23 3.14
N CYS A 29 -8.62 -3.30 4.28
CA CYS A 29 -9.17 -2.90 5.57
C CYS A 29 -9.69 -1.46 5.54
N THR A 30 -8.85 -0.52 5.11
CA THR A 30 -9.24 0.89 5.02
C THR A 30 -10.43 1.09 4.08
N PHE A 31 -10.44 0.41 2.93
CA PHE A 31 -11.50 0.52 1.93
C PHE A 31 -12.85 0.05 2.48
N PHE A 32 -12.91 -1.17 3.03
CA PHE A 32 -14.13 -1.76 3.54
C PHE A 32 -14.64 -1.09 4.83
N GLU A 33 -13.74 -0.67 5.73
CA GLU A 33 -14.14 0.13 6.91
C GLU A 33 -14.78 1.47 6.49
N ASN A 34 -14.29 2.12 5.44
CA ASN A 34 -14.90 3.33 4.90
C ASN A 34 -16.26 3.08 4.24
N LEU A 35 -16.54 1.85 3.80
CA LEU A 35 -17.87 1.42 3.34
C LEU A 35 -18.81 1.05 4.51
N GLY A 36 -18.34 1.13 5.76
CA GLY A 36 -19.11 0.80 6.95
C GLY A 36 -19.04 -0.66 7.38
N TRP A 37 -18.21 -1.48 6.73
CA TRP A 37 -18.00 -2.88 7.09
C TRP A 37 -17.12 -3.00 8.33
N LYS A 38 -17.31 -4.06 9.10
CA LYS A 38 -16.36 -4.48 10.13
C LYS A 38 -15.27 -5.33 9.47
N VAL A 39 -14.00 -4.97 9.65
CA VAL A 39 -12.89 -5.76 9.12
C VAL A 39 -12.11 -6.44 10.24
N PHE A 40 -11.85 -7.73 10.07
CA PHE A 40 -10.90 -8.50 10.87
C PHE A 40 -9.70 -8.90 10.02
N ARG A 41 -8.52 -8.93 10.65
CA ARG A 41 -7.26 -9.37 10.03
C ARG A 41 -6.72 -10.53 10.85
N VAL A 42 -6.66 -11.70 10.23
CA VAL A 42 -6.07 -12.89 10.83
C VAL A 42 -4.56 -12.84 10.57
N PRO A 43 -3.71 -12.81 11.62
CA PRO A 43 -2.28 -12.72 11.45
C PRO A 43 -1.69 -14.00 10.85
N GLU A 44 -0.54 -13.87 10.17
CA GLU A 44 0.21 -15.02 9.66
C GLU A 44 0.68 -15.89 10.85
N THR A 45 0.11 -17.09 10.95
CA THR A 45 0.35 -17.99 12.09
C THR A 45 1.82 -18.42 12.16
N ALA A 46 2.47 -18.59 11.02
CA ALA A 46 3.90 -18.88 10.96
C ALA A 46 4.73 -17.79 11.66
N THR A 47 4.45 -16.52 11.38
CA THR A 47 5.14 -15.39 12.02
C THR A 47 4.95 -15.38 13.54
N VAL A 48 3.72 -15.67 14.00
CA VAL A 48 3.42 -15.76 15.44
C VAL A 48 4.28 -16.84 16.10
N LEU A 49 4.30 -18.05 15.53
CA LEU A 49 5.05 -19.19 16.08
C LEU A 49 6.57 -18.98 16.02
N LEU A 50 7.10 -18.45 14.93
CA LEU A 50 8.53 -18.16 14.76
C LEU A 50 9.00 -17.06 15.70
N SER A 51 8.19 -16.02 15.92
CA SER A 51 8.49 -14.98 16.90
C SER A 51 8.53 -15.49 18.34
N GLY A 52 7.92 -16.65 18.60
CA GLY A 52 7.96 -17.36 19.88
C GLY A 52 9.24 -18.16 20.13
N GLY A 53 10.23 -18.12 19.22
CA GLY A 53 11.53 -18.77 19.39
C GLY A 53 11.72 -20.06 18.60
N ILE A 54 10.76 -20.45 17.76
CA ILE A 54 10.89 -21.63 16.89
C ILE A 54 11.81 -21.28 15.72
N LYS A 55 12.82 -22.12 15.47
CA LYS A 55 13.74 -22.00 14.34
C LYS A 55 13.69 -23.25 13.49
N PHE A 56 13.39 -23.11 12.20
CA PHE A 56 13.35 -24.24 11.27
C PHE A 56 14.70 -24.95 11.12
N SER A 57 15.81 -24.23 11.27
CA SER A 57 17.17 -24.79 11.22
C SER A 57 17.44 -25.84 12.30
N ASP A 58 16.68 -25.79 13.39
CA ASP A 58 16.94 -26.59 14.59
C ASP A 58 16.07 -27.86 14.60
N LEU A 59 15.19 -28.04 13.59
CA LEU A 59 14.25 -29.15 13.51
C LEU A 59 14.79 -30.27 12.63
N SER A 60 14.74 -31.51 13.13
CA SER A 60 14.87 -32.71 12.30
C SER A 60 13.72 -32.84 11.28
N ALA A 61 13.87 -33.74 10.31
CA ALA A 61 12.86 -33.95 9.29
C ALA A 61 11.49 -34.38 9.85
N ASP A 62 11.47 -35.10 10.98
CA ASP A 62 10.24 -35.54 11.65
C ASP A 62 9.64 -34.43 12.51
N GLU A 63 10.48 -33.66 13.20
CA GLU A 63 10.04 -32.48 13.96
C GLU A 63 9.47 -31.40 13.03
N ALA A 64 10.02 -31.25 11.84
CA ALA A 64 9.49 -30.34 10.82
C ALA A 64 8.07 -30.75 10.38
N ILE A 65 7.77 -32.05 10.24
CA ILE A 65 6.41 -32.52 9.92
C ILE A 65 5.46 -32.20 11.07
N ARG A 66 5.84 -32.54 12.31
CA ARG A 66 5.04 -32.24 13.50
C ARG A 66 4.81 -30.75 13.66
N PHE A 67 5.83 -29.94 13.36
CA PHE A 67 5.70 -28.49 13.38
C PHE A 67 4.67 -28.02 12.36
N GLN A 68 4.72 -28.51 11.12
CA GLN A 68 3.77 -28.12 10.05
C GLN A 68 2.34 -28.54 10.39
N GLU A 69 2.16 -29.72 10.98
CA GLU A 69 0.87 -30.17 11.49
C GLU A 69 0.34 -29.24 12.60
N ASN A 70 1.17 -28.91 13.59
CA ASN A 70 0.80 -28.00 14.68
C ASN A 70 0.53 -26.59 14.17
N LEU A 71 1.32 -26.09 13.21
CA LEU A 71 1.13 -24.81 12.56
C LEU A 71 -0.25 -24.74 11.89
N LEU A 72 -0.65 -25.79 11.17
CA LEU A 72 -1.97 -25.86 10.55
C LEU A 72 -3.08 -25.94 11.61
N LYS A 73 -2.93 -26.75 12.67
CA LYS A 73 -3.89 -26.78 13.80
C LYS A 73 -4.09 -25.40 14.42
N THR A 74 -3.00 -24.70 14.71
CA THR A 74 -3.03 -23.36 15.29
C THR A 74 -3.69 -22.37 14.32
N MET A 75 -3.35 -22.43 13.03
CA MET A 75 -3.95 -21.56 12.00
C MET A 75 -5.46 -21.73 11.95
N LEU A 76 -5.94 -22.98 11.89
CA LEU A 76 -7.36 -23.28 11.86
C LEU A 76 -8.08 -22.75 13.11
N GLN A 77 -7.45 -22.85 14.29
CA GLN A 77 -8.04 -22.36 15.54
C GLN A 77 -8.11 -20.82 15.61
N ILE A 78 -7.04 -20.13 15.20
CA ILE A 78 -7.02 -18.66 15.15
C ILE A 78 -8.08 -18.18 14.16
N GLU A 79 -8.12 -18.75 12.96
CA GLU A 79 -9.15 -18.43 11.96
C GLU A 79 -10.57 -18.67 12.47
N ASN A 80 -10.83 -19.83 13.10
CA ASN A 80 -12.14 -20.13 13.68
C ASN A 80 -12.57 -19.07 14.71
N THR A 81 -11.62 -18.58 15.51
CA THR A 81 -11.87 -17.50 16.47
C THR A 81 -12.33 -16.23 15.77
N PHE A 82 -11.63 -15.81 14.71
CA PHE A 82 -12.04 -14.63 13.94
C PHE A 82 -13.33 -14.85 13.15
N PHE A 83 -13.58 -16.06 12.66
CA PHE A 83 -14.83 -16.40 11.96
C PHE A 83 -16.03 -16.31 12.91
N ALA A 84 -15.91 -16.82 14.13
CA ALA A 84 -16.93 -16.69 15.16
C ALA A 84 -17.18 -15.22 15.55
N LEU A 85 -16.12 -14.43 15.72
CA LEU A 85 -16.24 -12.98 15.97
C LEU A 85 -16.89 -12.24 14.78
N GLY A 86 -16.58 -12.64 13.55
CA GLY A 86 -17.22 -12.15 12.34
C GLY A 86 -18.71 -12.42 12.34
N GLN A 87 -19.12 -13.63 12.74
CA GLN A 87 -20.52 -14.04 12.85
C GLN A 87 -21.28 -13.33 13.97
N SER A 88 -20.63 -12.89 15.05
CA SER A 88 -21.28 -12.14 16.14
C SER A 88 -21.42 -10.63 15.89
N CYS A 89 -20.75 -10.07 14.87
CA CYS A 89 -20.86 -8.64 14.55
C CYS A 89 -22.30 -8.19 14.18
N SER A 90 -22.64 -6.92 14.39
CA SER A 90 -23.94 -6.37 13.94
C SER A 90 -23.93 -5.81 12.52
N ARG A 91 -22.74 -5.74 11.89
CA ARG A 91 -22.49 -5.16 10.56
C ARG A 91 -21.96 -6.23 9.60
N ASP A 92 -22.04 -5.96 8.30
CA ASP A 92 -21.31 -6.74 7.29
C ASP A 92 -19.84 -6.82 7.66
N CYS A 93 -19.24 -8.00 7.47
CA CYS A 93 -17.91 -8.31 7.96
C CYS A 93 -17.02 -8.89 6.87
N LEU A 94 -15.83 -8.31 6.72
CA LEU A 94 -14.75 -8.86 5.92
C LEU A 94 -13.68 -9.42 6.84
N ILE A 95 -13.28 -10.68 6.62
CA ILE A 95 -12.19 -11.33 7.35
C ILE A 95 -11.08 -11.60 6.35
N ILE A 96 -9.93 -10.96 6.57
CA ILE A 96 -8.75 -11.06 5.72
C ILE A 96 -7.76 -11.99 6.39
N CYS A 97 -7.45 -13.13 5.76
CA CYS A 97 -6.44 -14.06 6.21
C CYS A 97 -5.10 -13.80 5.51
N ASP A 98 -4.05 -13.55 6.30
CA ASP A 98 -2.68 -13.51 5.80
C ASP A 98 -2.16 -14.95 5.64
N ARG A 99 -2.27 -15.47 4.42
CA ARG A 99 -2.24 -16.91 4.09
C ARG A 99 -3.42 -17.69 4.67
N GLY A 100 -3.71 -18.85 4.07
CA GLY A 100 -4.75 -19.77 4.53
C GLY A 100 -4.25 -21.20 4.64
N ALA A 101 -5.14 -22.12 5.00
CA ALA A 101 -4.82 -23.51 5.33
C ALA A 101 -3.99 -24.22 4.26
N MET A 102 -4.30 -23.99 2.98
CA MET A 102 -3.60 -24.64 1.88
C MET A 102 -2.18 -24.12 1.68
N ASP A 103 -1.84 -22.89 2.12
CA ASP A 103 -0.47 -22.37 2.02
C ASP A 103 0.54 -23.25 2.78
N ALA A 104 0.11 -23.96 3.82
CA ALA A 104 0.98 -24.90 4.55
C ALA A 104 1.49 -26.04 3.65
N SER A 105 0.72 -26.45 2.64
CA SER A 105 1.11 -27.51 1.71
C SER A 105 2.30 -27.11 0.82
N ALA A 106 2.55 -25.81 0.62
CA ALA A 106 3.66 -25.31 -0.18
C ALA A 106 5.05 -25.57 0.48
N PHE A 107 5.08 -25.86 1.78
CA PHE A 107 6.30 -26.02 2.57
C PHE A 107 6.66 -27.47 2.89
N ILE A 108 5.84 -28.46 2.48
CA ILE A 108 6.11 -29.88 2.69
C ILE A 108 5.88 -30.70 1.43
N SER A 109 6.45 -31.91 1.37
CA SER A 109 6.20 -32.80 0.23
C SER A 109 4.75 -33.29 0.22
N ARG A 110 4.25 -33.61 -0.97
CA ARG A 110 2.89 -34.11 -1.17
C ARG A 110 2.57 -35.33 -0.30
N ASP A 111 3.48 -36.30 -0.24
CA ASP A 111 3.27 -37.53 0.55
C ASP A 111 3.12 -37.21 2.05
N LYS A 112 3.93 -36.28 2.57
CA LYS A 112 3.85 -35.83 3.96
C LYS A 112 2.57 -35.04 4.22
N TRP A 113 2.15 -34.18 3.28
CA TRP A 113 0.87 -33.47 3.36
C TRP A 113 -0.32 -34.42 3.42
N GLU A 114 -0.35 -35.43 2.55
CA GLU A 114 -1.42 -36.43 2.57
C GLU A 114 -1.44 -37.24 3.89
N GLN A 115 -0.27 -37.54 4.47
CA GLN A 115 -0.17 -38.15 5.80
C GLN A 115 -0.74 -37.24 6.91
N VAL A 116 -0.38 -35.96 6.93
CA VAL A 116 -0.89 -34.98 7.91
C VAL A 116 -2.42 -34.82 7.79
N MET A 117 -2.93 -34.73 6.55
CA MET A 117 -4.36 -34.63 6.28
C MET A 117 -5.13 -35.85 6.78
N ARG A 118 -4.65 -37.07 6.45
CA ARG A 118 -5.27 -38.32 6.91
C ARG A 118 -5.21 -38.47 8.43
N GLY A 119 -4.05 -38.18 9.03
CA GLY A 119 -3.84 -38.32 10.48
C GLY A 119 -4.75 -37.41 11.32
N ASN A 120 -5.22 -36.30 10.75
CA ASN A 120 -6.11 -35.35 11.41
C ASN A 120 -7.57 -35.42 10.96
N GLY A 121 -7.90 -36.33 10.04
CA GLY A 121 -9.24 -36.43 9.46
C GLY A 121 -9.66 -35.19 8.68
N TRP A 122 -8.70 -34.43 8.13
CA TRP A 122 -8.98 -33.23 7.35
C TRP A 122 -9.29 -33.59 5.89
N ASN A 123 -10.20 -32.81 5.31
CA ASN A 123 -10.62 -32.95 3.92
C ASN A 123 -10.13 -31.74 3.11
N PRO A 124 -9.42 -31.94 1.98
CA PRO A 124 -9.01 -30.85 1.10
C PRO A 124 -10.17 -29.97 0.62
N VAL A 125 -11.37 -30.52 0.39
CA VAL A 125 -12.55 -29.73 -0.02
C VAL A 125 -12.99 -28.79 1.10
N GLU A 126 -12.98 -29.28 2.34
CA GLU A 126 -13.32 -28.44 3.49
C GLU A 126 -12.28 -27.34 3.70
N LEU A 127 -10.99 -27.68 3.64
CA LEU A 127 -9.91 -26.71 3.86
C LEU A 127 -9.75 -25.71 2.71
N ARG A 128 -9.93 -26.15 1.46
CA ARG A 128 -9.77 -25.30 0.27
C ARG A 128 -11.06 -24.54 -0.02
N ASP A 129 -12.16 -25.25 -0.28
CA ASP A 129 -13.35 -24.71 -0.96
C ASP A 129 -14.38 -24.13 0.01
N ASN A 130 -14.70 -24.86 1.08
CA ASN A 130 -15.82 -24.48 1.97
C ASN A 130 -15.39 -23.45 3.03
N ARG A 131 -14.10 -23.39 3.34
CA ARG A 131 -13.59 -22.55 4.43
C ARG A 131 -13.50 -21.07 4.07
N TYR A 132 -13.15 -20.77 2.83
CA TYR A 132 -12.89 -19.41 2.34
C TYR A 132 -13.84 -19.06 1.21
N ASN A 133 -14.23 -17.79 1.11
CA ASN A 133 -15.10 -17.35 0.02
C ASN A 133 -14.32 -17.01 -1.24
N GLN A 134 -13.08 -16.54 -1.08
CA GLN A 134 -12.21 -16.12 -2.18
C GLN A 134 -10.75 -16.22 -1.77
N ILE A 135 -9.92 -16.59 -2.75
CA ILE A 135 -8.48 -16.64 -2.63
C ILE A 135 -7.89 -15.64 -3.62
N ILE A 136 -7.03 -14.76 -3.13
CA ILE A 136 -6.32 -13.79 -3.96
C ILE A 136 -4.83 -14.07 -3.89
N HIS A 137 -4.28 -14.46 -5.02
CA HIS A 137 -2.85 -14.67 -5.18
C HIS A 137 -2.17 -13.38 -5.64
N MET A 138 -1.37 -12.80 -4.75
CA MET A 138 -0.57 -11.61 -5.02
C MET A 138 0.81 -12.04 -5.53
N VAL A 139 0.99 -12.02 -6.85
CA VAL A 139 2.24 -12.47 -7.52
C VAL A 139 3.44 -11.73 -6.96
N SER A 140 4.52 -12.45 -6.63
CA SER A 140 5.75 -11.88 -6.10
C SER A 140 6.37 -10.86 -7.04
N ALA A 141 6.97 -9.79 -6.52
CA ALA A 141 7.82 -8.90 -7.34
C ALA A 141 8.97 -9.68 -8.02
N ALA A 142 9.37 -10.85 -7.50
CA ALA A 142 10.34 -11.73 -8.15
C ALA A 142 9.88 -12.32 -9.50
N ASN A 143 8.64 -12.07 -9.91
CA ASN A 143 8.06 -12.52 -11.17
C ASN A 143 7.46 -11.35 -11.96
N GLY A 144 8.22 -10.80 -12.92
CA GLY A 144 7.76 -9.72 -13.81
C GLY A 144 7.85 -8.31 -13.23
N ALA A 145 8.47 -8.14 -12.05
CA ALA A 145 8.79 -6.84 -11.44
C ALA A 145 10.09 -6.92 -10.62
N GLU A 146 11.07 -7.67 -11.12
CA GLU A 146 12.28 -8.07 -10.39
C GLU A 146 13.08 -6.88 -9.86
N ASP A 147 13.06 -5.73 -10.55
CA ASP A 147 13.74 -4.50 -10.13
C ASP A 147 13.17 -3.90 -8.84
N PHE A 148 11.96 -4.29 -8.47
CA PHE A 148 11.28 -3.86 -7.24
C PHE A 148 11.43 -4.89 -6.11
N TYR A 149 12.10 -6.02 -6.36
CA TYR A 149 12.38 -7.02 -5.34
C TYR A 149 13.62 -6.64 -4.53
N SER A 150 13.43 -6.27 -3.27
CA SER A 150 14.52 -5.94 -2.35
C SER A 150 14.51 -6.84 -1.12
N THR A 151 15.70 -7.30 -0.73
CA THR A 151 15.97 -8.08 0.48
C THR A 151 16.40 -7.21 1.67
N GLU A 152 16.68 -5.92 1.46
CA GLU A 152 17.44 -5.08 2.40
C GLU A 152 16.63 -4.58 3.62
N ASP A 153 15.29 -4.51 3.53
CA ASP A 153 14.45 -3.84 4.55
C ASP A 153 13.58 -4.81 5.40
N HIS A 154 13.76 -6.12 5.25
CA HIS A 154 12.96 -7.11 5.97
C HIS A 154 13.86 -8.11 6.69
N ALA A 155 13.96 -7.97 8.03
CA ALA A 155 14.78 -8.80 8.93
C ALA A 155 14.50 -10.32 8.92
N CYS A 156 13.62 -10.81 8.05
CA CYS A 156 13.24 -12.21 7.89
C CYS A 156 13.34 -12.72 6.44
N ARG A 157 14.02 -12.01 5.52
CA ARG A 157 14.09 -12.40 4.11
C ARG A 157 15.54 -12.50 3.64
N SER A 158 15.97 -13.71 3.34
CA SER A 158 17.33 -14.04 2.88
C SER A 158 17.32 -14.67 1.47
N GLU A 159 16.14 -14.91 0.91
CA GLU A 159 15.98 -15.65 -0.34
C GLU A 159 16.19 -14.78 -1.57
N GLY A 160 17.06 -15.23 -2.48
CA GLY A 160 17.27 -14.59 -3.77
C GLY A 160 16.04 -14.68 -4.69
N VAL A 161 16.01 -13.83 -5.72
CA VAL A 161 14.89 -13.68 -6.67
C VAL A 161 14.39 -15.03 -7.23
N GLY A 162 15.31 -15.93 -7.60
CA GLY A 162 14.92 -17.26 -8.13
C GLY A 162 14.15 -18.12 -7.12
N VAL A 163 14.59 -18.15 -5.86
CA VAL A 163 13.91 -18.90 -4.79
C VAL A 163 12.57 -18.25 -4.47
N ALA A 164 12.52 -16.92 -4.41
CA ALA A 164 11.29 -16.17 -4.19
C ALA A 164 10.22 -16.45 -5.26
N ARG A 165 10.63 -16.56 -6.52
CA ARG A 165 9.76 -16.92 -7.64
C ARG A 165 9.23 -18.35 -7.53
N GLU A 166 10.07 -19.30 -7.17
CA GLU A 166 9.66 -20.69 -6.94
C GLU A 166 8.66 -20.80 -5.78
N LEU A 167 8.89 -20.10 -4.68
CA LEU A 167 7.95 -20.02 -3.55
C LEU A 167 6.61 -19.40 -3.96
N ASP A 168 6.62 -18.41 -4.85
CA ASP A 168 5.41 -17.81 -5.42
C ASP A 168 4.59 -18.85 -6.21
N TYR A 169 5.24 -19.62 -7.09
CA TYR A 169 4.57 -20.68 -7.85
C TYR A 169 4.01 -21.78 -6.96
N ARG A 170 4.74 -22.19 -5.91
CA ARG A 170 4.23 -23.18 -4.95
C ARG A 170 3.03 -22.66 -4.17
N ALA A 171 3.06 -21.39 -3.76
CA ALA A 171 1.93 -20.76 -3.09
C ALA A 171 0.69 -20.68 -4.01
N ALA A 172 0.85 -20.36 -5.30
CA ALA A 172 -0.25 -20.42 -6.27
C ALA A 172 -0.77 -21.86 -6.44
N ALA A 173 0.14 -22.83 -6.62
CA ALA A 173 -0.18 -24.23 -6.85
C ALA A 173 -1.00 -24.85 -5.71
N ALA A 174 -0.74 -24.45 -4.47
CA ALA A 174 -1.46 -24.90 -3.28
C ALA A 174 -2.98 -24.63 -3.34
N TRP A 175 -3.40 -23.61 -4.08
CA TRP A 175 -4.80 -23.19 -4.18
C TRP A 175 -5.48 -23.61 -5.48
N VAL A 176 -4.77 -24.32 -6.37
CA VAL A 176 -5.34 -24.83 -7.62
C VAL A 176 -6.56 -25.70 -7.35
N GLY A 177 -7.66 -25.38 -8.05
CA GLY A 177 -8.95 -26.04 -7.92
C GLY A 177 -9.94 -25.32 -6.99
N HIS A 178 -9.55 -24.24 -6.31
CA HIS A 178 -10.53 -23.39 -5.61
C HIS A 178 -11.43 -22.67 -6.64
N PRO A 179 -12.76 -22.65 -6.48
CA PRO A 179 -13.68 -22.08 -7.47
C PRO A 179 -13.56 -20.56 -7.65
N TYR A 180 -13.07 -19.85 -6.63
CA TYR A 180 -12.90 -18.40 -6.62
C TYR A 180 -11.44 -18.05 -6.32
N PHE A 181 -10.57 -18.26 -7.30
CA PHE A 181 -9.13 -17.99 -7.23
C PHE A 181 -8.76 -16.88 -8.21
N ASP A 182 -8.37 -15.72 -7.68
CA ASP A 182 -8.01 -14.54 -8.47
C ASP A 182 -6.49 -14.29 -8.39
N VAL A 183 -5.85 -14.11 -9.54
CA VAL A 183 -4.41 -13.85 -9.65
C VAL A 183 -4.18 -12.37 -9.98
N ILE A 184 -3.40 -11.71 -9.13
CA ILE A 184 -3.03 -10.30 -9.29
C ILE A 184 -1.54 -10.22 -9.64
N ASP A 185 -1.27 -10.17 -10.94
CA ASP A 185 0.07 -10.09 -11.55
C ASP A 185 0.75 -8.71 -11.39
N ASN A 186 1.96 -8.58 -11.92
CA ASN A 186 2.75 -7.35 -11.92
C ASN A 186 2.71 -6.58 -13.26
N SER A 187 1.70 -6.80 -14.11
CA SER A 187 1.59 -6.11 -15.43
C SER A 187 1.35 -4.60 -15.32
N THR A 188 1.03 -4.10 -14.14
CA THR A 188 0.73 -2.69 -13.87
C THR A 188 1.52 -2.21 -12.65
N ASP A 189 1.67 -0.90 -12.52
CA ASP A 189 2.25 -0.25 -11.34
C ASP A 189 1.64 -0.75 -10.04
N PHE A 190 2.43 -0.70 -8.96
CA PHE A 190 2.04 -1.28 -7.68
C PHE A 190 0.71 -0.74 -7.13
N GLU A 191 0.42 0.55 -7.28
CA GLU A 191 -0.87 1.12 -6.83
C GLU A 191 -2.06 0.57 -7.64
N ILE A 192 -1.91 0.42 -8.96
CA ILE A 192 -2.94 -0.17 -9.82
C ILE A 192 -3.13 -1.65 -9.49
N LYS A 193 -2.03 -2.37 -9.21
CA LYS A 193 -2.06 -3.76 -8.72
C LYS A 193 -2.92 -3.89 -7.46
N ILE A 194 -2.74 -2.99 -6.49
CA ILE A 194 -3.56 -2.97 -5.26
C ILE A 194 -5.02 -2.62 -5.56
N CYS A 195 -5.30 -1.71 -6.50
CA CYS A 195 -6.67 -1.42 -6.92
C CYS A 195 -7.35 -2.64 -7.55
N ARG A 196 -6.67 -3.36 -8.47
CA ARG A 196 -7.15 -4.63 -9.06
C ARG A 196 -7.48 -5.67 -7.99
N MET A 197 -6.63 -5.80 -6.97
CA MET A 197 -6.87 -6.69 -5.83
C MET A 197 -8.15 -6.32 -5.07
N ILE A 198 -8.37 -5.03 -4.76
CA ILE A 198 -9.61 -4.58 -4.09
C ILE A 198 -10.82 -4.81 -4.99
N ASP A 199 -10.69 -4.54 -6.28
CA ASP A 199 -11.77 -4.68 -7.25
C ASP A 199 -12.21 -6.14 -7.37
N ALA A 200 -11.25 -7.08 -7.41
CA ALA A 200 -11.54 -8.51 -7.39
C ALA A 200 -12.40 -8.93 -6.18
N VAL A 201 -12.15 -8.38 -4.99
CA VAL A 201 -13.00 -8.63 -3.81
C VAL A 201 -14.38 -8.02 -3.97
N CYS A 202 -14.45 -6.78 -4.47
CA CYS A 202 -15.71 -6.05 -4.61
C CYS A 202 -16.63 -6.69 -5.65
N GLN A 203 -16.09 -7.13 -6.79
CA GLN A 203 -16.83 -7.83 -7.84
C GLN A 203 -17.50 -9.10 -7.29
N LYS A 204 -16.77 -9.92 -6.52
CA LYS A 204 -17.33 -11.13 -5.89
C LYS A 204 -18.37 -10.83 -4.82
N LEU A 205 -18.25 -9.69 -4.13
CA LEU A 205 -19.22 -9.22 -3.16
C LEU A 205 -20.45 -8.53 -3.78
N GLY A 206 -20.41 -8.26 -5.08
CA GLY A 206 -21.43 -7.47 -5.78
C GLY A 206 -21.48 -6.00 -5.31
N ILE A 207 -20.34 -5.46 -4.89
CA ILE A 207 -20.20 -4.05 -4.51
C ILE A 207 -19.80 -3.27 -5.76
N ASP A 208 -20.63 -2.33 -6.19
CA ASP A 208 -20.29 -1.40 -7.25
C ASP A 208 -19.24 -0.41 -6.75
N THR A 209 -18.02 -0.53 -7.28
CA THR A 209 -16.86 0.27 -6.92
C THR A 209 -16.83 1.61 -7.67
N GLY A 210 -17.71 1.78 -8.67
CA GLY A 210 -17.75 2.95 -9.55
C GLY A 210 -16.37 3.27 -10.13
N ASP A 211 -16.04 4.55 -10.18
CA ASP A 211 -14.78 5.07 -10.72
C ASP A 211 -13.55 4.89 -9.80
N ARG A 212 -13.73 4.39 -8.56
CA ARG A 212 -12.65 4.38 -7.56
C ARG A 212 -11.55 3.37 -7.83
N LEU A 213 -11.87 2.25 -8.47
CA LEU A 213 -10.94 1.13 -8.69
C LEU A 213 -10.65 0.85 -10.17
N GLN A 214 -11.22 1.64 -11.08
CA GLN A 214 -10.87 1.56 -12.50
C GLN A 214 -9.36 1.83 -12.69
N THR A 215 -8.76 1.16 -13.67
CA THR A 215 -7.31 1.13 -13.93
C THR A 215 -6.69 2.51 -14.19
N ASN A 216 -7.50 3.45 -14.69
CA ASN A 216 -7.14 4.86 -14.94
C ASN A 216 -7.51 5.80 -13.78
N SER A 217 -7.93 5.27 -12.63
CA SER A 217 -8.28 6.07 -11.45
C SER A 217 -7.05 6.80 -10.91
N ARG A 218 -7.06 8.13 -11.02
CA ARG A 218 -5.98 9.00 -10.57
C ARG A 218 -6.40 9.79 -9.34
N LYS A 219 -5.42 10.08 -8.48
CA LYS A 219 -5.64 10.98 -7.34
C LYS A 219 -5.69 12.42 -7.85
N VAL A 220 -6.82 13.09 -7.62
CA VAL A 220 -7.00 14.51 -7.91
C VAL A 220 -7.10 15.32 -6.63
N LYS A 221 -6.64 16.57 -6.66
CA LYS A 221 -6.60 17.48 -5.52
C LYS A 221 -7.08 18.87 -5.92
N PHE A 222 -7.94 19.46 -5.11
CA PHE A 222 -8.52 20.77 -5.33
C PHE A 222 -8.30 21.69 -4.13
N LEU A 223 -8.07 22.97 -4.41
CA LEU A 223 -8.07 24.02 -3.40
C LEU A 223 -9.51 24.46 -3.14
N VAL A 224 -9.92 24.50 -1.87
CA VAL A 224 -11.25 24.94 -1.44
C VAL A 224 -11.12 26.30 -0.76
N ALA A 225 -12.01 27.24 -1.10
CA ALA A 225 -11.93 28.63 -0.63
C ALA A 225 -12.18 28.76 0.88
N SER A 226 -13.21 28.08 1.39
CA SER A 226 -13.64 28.15 2.78
C SER A 226 -14.35 26.87 3.22
N LEU A 227 -14.45 26.65 4.53
CA LEU A 227 -15.17 25.52 5.10
C LEU A 227 -16.65 25.91 5.28
N PRO A 228 -17.60 25.27 4.57
CA PRO A 228 -19.02 25.53 4.78
C PRO A 228 -19.49 24.96 6.14
N PRO A 229 -20.70 25.35 6.62
CA PRO A 229 -21.26 24.81 7.85
C PRO A 229 -21.49 23.29 7.75
N ASP A 230 -21.39 22.61 8.89
CA ASP A 230 -21.52 21.15 8.98
C ASP A 230 -22.87 20.63 8.44
N SER A 231 -23.94 21.44 8.48
CA SER A 231 -25.25 21.11 7.93
C SER A 231 -25.29 20.98 6.41
N ALA A 232 -24.32 21.55 5.70
CA ALA A 232 -24.23 21.44 4.24
C ALA A 232 -23.61 20.11 3.79
N PHE A 233 -22.96 19.38 4.69
CA PHE A 233 -22.30 18.11 4.36
C PHE A 233 -23.29 16.94 4.42
N PRO A 234 -23.15 15.94 3.52
CA PRO A 234 -23.74 14.63 3.75
C PRO A 234 -23.12 13.98 5.00
N PRO A 235 -23.61 12.81 5.47
CA PRO A 235 -23.00 12.10 6.59
C PRO A 235 -21.48 11.99 6.42
N PHE A 236 -20.74 12.48 7.42
CA PHE A 236 -19.30 12.58 7.37
C PHE A 236 -18.66 12.01 8.65
N GLN A 237 -17.35 11.77 8.58
CA GLN A 237 -16.51 11.37 9.70
C GLN A 237 -15.26 12.25 9.75
N ASP A 238 -14.94 12.75 10.93
CA ASP A 238 -13.79 13.61 11.16
C ASP A 238 -12.67 12.85 11.86
N PHE A 239 -11.44 13.03 11.37
CA PHE A 239 -10.25 12.43 11.94
C PHE A 239 -9.20 13.49 12.22
N ASP A 240 -8.56 13.39 13.38
CA ASP A 240 -7.35 14.15 13.66
C ASP A 240 -6.17 13.47 12.98
N VAL A 241 -5.39 14.24 12.22
CA VAL A 241 -4.25 13.74 11.46
C VAL A 241 -3.03 14.61 11.71
N VAL A 242 -1.96 13.97 12.15
CA VAL A 242 -0.65 14.59 12.38
C VAL A 242 0.38 13.94 11.48
N HIS A 243 1.18 14.75 10.79
CA HIS A 243 2.29 14.27 9.98
C HIS A 243 3.61 14.87 10.42
N ASN A 244 4.64 14.03 10.40
CA ASN A 244 6.03 14.41 10.68
C ASN A 244 6.92 13.88 9.57
N TYR A 245 7.83 14.71 9.05
CA TYR A 245 8.91 14.24 8.19
C TYR A 245 10.12 13.89 9.04
N LEU A 246 10.80 12.81 8.70
CA LEU A 246 12.00 12.34 9.38
C LEU A 246 13.22 12.63 8.51
N GLN A 247 14.39 12.69 9.16
CA GLN A 247 15.65 12.74 8.44
C GLN A 247 15.79 11.51 7.53
N SER A 248 16.29 11.71 6.33
CA SER A 248 16.50 10.64 5.35
C SER A 248 17.98 10.54 5.00
N SER A 249 18.43 9.32 4.73
CA SER A 249 19.82 9.02 4.38
C SER A 249 20.23 9.44 2.96
N GLY A 250 19.28 9.88 2.12
CA GLY A 250 19.56 10.27 0.74
C GLY A 250 18.65 11.40 0.23
N PRO A 251 19.15 12.27 -0.68
CA PRO A 251 18.49 13.52 -1.06
C PRO A 251 17.16 13.35 -1.83
N GLN A 252 16.83 12.13 -2.27
CA GLN A 252 15.59 11.83 -3.01
C GLN A 252 14.62 10.92 -2.24
N THR A 253 14.96 10.54 -1.01
CA THR A 253 14.11 9.69 -0.18
C THR A 253 13.32 10.57 0.77
N GLN A 254 12.00 10.42 0.79
CA GLN A 254 11.15 11.13 1.75
C GLN A 254 10.63 10.14 2.79
N VAL A 255 10.91 10.40 4.05
CA VAL A 255 10.47 9.58 5.17
C VAL A 255 9.43 10.36 5.97
N ARG A 256 8.29 9.74 6.22
CA ARG A 256 7.15 10.41 6.86
C ARG A 256 6.43 9.49 7.84
N LEU A 257 6.14 10.00 9.03
CA LEU A 257 5.21 9.41 9.98
C LEU A 257 3.84 10.07 9.87
N ARG A 258 2.79 9.27 10.02
CA ARG A 258 1.40 9.70 10.13
C ARG A 258 0.77 9.11 11.37
N LYS A 259 0.21 9.97 12.24
CA LYS A 259 -0.73 9.61 13.30
C LYS A 259 -2.13 10.04 12.84
N ARG A 260 -3.08 9.11 12.79
CA ARG A 260 -4.48 9.39 12.44
C ARG A 260 -5.41 8.73 13.44
N GLY A 261 -6.41 9.45 13.95
CA GLY A 261 -7.33 8.90 14.94
C GLY A 261 -8.58 9.73 15.17
N GLN A 262 -9.45 9.20 16.02
CA GLN A 262 -10.67 9.84 16.52
C GLN A 262 -11.03 9.21 17.87
N ASN A 263 -11.70 9.95 18.76
CA ASN A 263 -12.20 9.46 20.05
C ASN A 263 -11.13 8.73 20.89
N GLY A 264 -9.89 9.23 20.91
CA GLY A 264 -8.79 8.64 21.68
C GLY A 264 -8.13 7.40 21.07
N HIS A 265 -8.64 6.89 19.94
CA HIS A 265 -8.06 5.75 19.23
C HIS A 265 -7.20 6.21 18.05
N TRP A 266 -6.01 5.62 17.90
CA TRP A 266 -5.00 6.09 16.96
C TRP A 266 -4.41 4.96 16.10
N SER A 267 -4.08 5.31 14.87
CA SER A 267 -3.32 4.51 13.91
C SER A 267 -2.04 5.25 13.52
N TYR A 268 -0.95 4.50 13.37
CA TYR A 268 0.38 5.04 13.09
C TYR A 268 0.95 4.37 11.86
N ILE A 269 1.39 5.16 10.88
CA ILE A 269 1.97 4.64 9.65
C ILE A 269 3.29 5.36 9.37
N HIS A 270 4.32 4.57 9.11
CA HIS A 270 5.59 5.00 8.56
C HIS A 270 5.55 4.85 7.04
N THR A 271 5.85 5.92 6.31
CA THR A 271 5.91 5.94 4.85
C THR A 271 7.33 6.28 4.43
N ILE A 272 7.95 5.42 3.62
CA ILE A 272 9.21 5.70 2.95
C ILE A 272 8.92 5.79 1.46
N ARG A 273 9.17 6.97 0.88
CA ARG A 273 9.09 7.19 -0.56
C ARG A 273 10.51 7.21 -1.11
N LYS A 274 10.87 6.18 -1.89
CA LYS A 274 12.19 6.03 -2.52
C LYS A 274 12.21 6.75 -3.88
N PRO A 275 13.40 7.13 -4.40
CA PRO A 275 13.55 7.65 -5.76
C PRO A 275 12.97 6.70 -6.81
N LYS A 276 12.72 7.24 -8.02
CA LYS A 276 12.15 6.47 -9.12
C LYS A 276 13.04 5.27 -9.46
N ILE A 277 12.45 4.07 -9.52
CA ILE A 277 13.05 2.89 -10.16
C ILE A 277 12.23 2.65 -11.42
N ARG A 278 12.88 2.66 -12.60
CA ARG A 278 12.21 2.54 -13.91
C ARG A 278 11.01 3.50 -14.04
N ASP A 279 11.23 4.78 -13.75
CA ASP A 279 10.24 5.86 -13.74
C ASP A 279 9.08 5.76 -12.74
N GLN A 280 8.99 4.67 -11.96
CA GLN A 280 7.98 4.49 -10.93
C GLN A 280 8.47 4.95 -9.56
N VAL A 281 7.66 5.77 -8.91
CA VAL A 281 7.90 6.17 -7.52
C VAL A 281 7.47 5.06 -6.58
N ILE A 282 8.41 4.54 -5.78
CA ILE A 282 8.10 3.50 -4.79
C ILE A 282 7.73 4.16 -3.45
N GLU A 283 6.53 3.85 -2.96
CA GLU A 283 6.05 4.27 -1.63
C GLU A 283 5.79 3.05 -0.74
N VAL A 284 6.69 2.79 0.21
CA VAL A 284 6.57 1.72 1.20
C VAL A 284 5.81 2.25 2.42
N LYS A 285 4.77 1.54 2.85
CA LYS A 285 3.96 1.87 4.03
C LYS A 285 4.02 0.76 5.06
N THR A 286 4.48 1.10 6.26
CA THR A 286 4.58 0.18 7.40
C THR A 286 3.68 0.66 8.53
N GLN A 287 2.84 -0.23 9.06
CA GLN A 287 2.04 0.06 10.25
C GLN A 287 2.94 0.04 11.48
N LEU A 288 2.76 0.99 12.40
CA LEU A 288 3.54 1.08 13.64
C LEU A 288 2.66 0.88 14.88
N THR A 289 3.30 0.44 15.96
CA THR A 289 2.73 0.56 17.31
C THR A 289 2.86 1.99 17.83
N HIS A 290 2.14 2.31 18.92
CA HIS A 290 2.28 3.62 19.56
C HIS A 290 3.72 3.88 20.05
N ARG A 291 4.36 2.86 20.63
CA ARG A 291 5.74 2.96 21.15
C ARG A 291 6.73 3.24 20.03
N ASP A 292 6.66 2.49 18.92
CA ASP A 292 7.59 2.68 17.79
C ASP A 292 7.39 4.06 17.15
N TYR A 293 6.14 4.52 17.05
CA TYR A 293 5.84 5.88 16.60
C TYR A 293 6.51 6.93 17.48
N LEU A 294 6.41 6.82 18.81
CA LEU A 294 7.06 7.78 19.73
C LEU A 294 8.58 7.79 19.57
N ASN A 295 9.20 6.61 19.44
CA ASN A 295 10.65 6.50 19.24
C ASN A 295 11.09 7.16 17.92
N MET A 296 10.33 6.97 16.84
CA MET A 296 10.68 7.55 15.54
C MET A 296 10.39 9.06 15.46
N VAL A 297 9.41 9.57 16.22
CA VAL A 297 9.14 11.01 16.32
C VAL A 297 10.32 11.79 16.94
N ALA A 298 11.23 11.13 17.66
CA ALA A 298 12.46 11.75 18.13
C ALA A 298 13.43 12.09 16.99
N GLN A 299 13.30 11.45 15.82
CA GLN A 299 14.20 11.60 14.66
C GLN A 299 13.62 12.55 13.59
N ARG A 300 12.77 13.50 14.02
CA ARG A 300 12.13 14.46 13.11
C ARG A 300 13.17 15.31 12.38
N ASP A 301 12.88 15.63 11.13
CA ASP A 301 13.67 16.59 10.37
C ASP A 301 13.30 18.01 10.81
N ASP A 302 14.27 18.72 11.42
CA ASP A 302 14.10 20.08 11.91
C ASP A 302 13.85 21.11 10.81
N SER A 303 14.13 20.78 9.54
CA SER A 303 13.77 21.64 8.41
C SER A 303 12.29 21.60 8.04
N HIS A 304 11.51 20.73 8.69
CA HIS A 304 10.06 20.65 8.52
C HIS A 304 9.29 21.00 9.81
N PHE A 305 8.12 21.59 9.64
CA PHE A 305 7.09 21.69 10.66
C PHE A 305 6.28 20.40 10.74
N THR A 306 5.85 20.06 11.96
CA THR A 306 4.77 19.09 12.16
C THR A 306 3.48 19.65 11.57
N ILE A 307 2.80 18.87 10.74
CA ILE A 307 1.54 19.29 10.11
C ILE A 307 0.37 18.71 10.91
N TYR A 308 -0.53 19.58 11.34
CA TYR A 308 -1.79 19.24 11.97
C TYR A 308 -2.94 19.47 11.00
N LYS A 309 -3.84 18.50 10.89
CA LYS A 309 -5.03 18.60 10.05
C LYS A 309 -6.22 17.93 10.71
N LYS A 310 -7.39 18.47 10.43
CA LYS A 310 -8.66 17.75 10.57
C LYS A 310 -9.04 17.22 9.19
N ARG A 311 -9.15 15.89 9.04
CA ARG A 311 -9.58 15.24 7.81
C ARG A 311 -11.04 14.85 7.92
N ARG A 312 -11.89 15.53 7.13
CA ARG A 312 -13.31 15.19 6.99
C ARG A 312 -13.50 14.28 5.80
N CYS A 313 -14.04 13.09 6.04
CA CYS A 313 -14.33 12.09 5.03
C CYS A 313 -15.83 12.01 4.81
N PHE A 314 -16.29 12.06 3.56
CA PHE A 314 -17.71 12.00 3.22
C PHE A 314 -17.92 11.42 1.82
N LEU A 315 -19.14 10.96 1.56
CA LEU A 315 -19.55 10.37 0.30
C LEU A 315 -20.63 11.25 -0.34
N ILE A 316 -20.48 11.56 -1.63
CA ILE A 316 -21.52 12.20 -2.45
C ILE A 316 -21.47 11.62 -3.85
N ASN A 317 -22.63 11.32 -4.46
CA ASN A 317 -22.72 10.72 -5.80
C ASN A 317 -21.84 9.46 -5.97
N ASN A 318 -21.83 8.59 -4.96
CA ASN A 318 -20.96 7.40 -4.89
C ASN A 318 -19.44 7.69 -4.91
N GLN A 319 -19.04 8.95 -4.75
CA GLN A 319 -17.65 9.39 -4.80
C GLN A 319 -17.09 9.73 -3.41
N TYR A 320 -15.96 9.07 -3.11
CA TYR A 320 -15.09 9.21 -1.94
C TYR A 320 -14.36 10.54 -1.81
N PHE A 321 -14.76 11.46 -0.93
CA PHE A 321 -14.00 12.69 -0.70
C PHE A 321 -13.27 12.72 0.64
N GLN A 322 -12.05 13.27 0.63
CA GLN A 322 -11.27 13.61 1.81
C GLN A 322 -10.99 15.10 1.79
N LEU A 323 -11.51 15.84 2.76
CA LEU A 323 -11.28 17.26 2.93
C LEU A 323 -10.28 17.46 4.08
N ASP A 324 -9.06 17.88 3.72
CA ASP A 324 -7.98 18.21 4.63
C ASP A 324 -8.06 19.68 5.03
N ILE A 325 -8.42 19.93 6.29
CA ILE A 325 -8.46 21.27 6.89
C ILE A 325 -7.18 21.44 7.72
N TYR A 326 -6.25 22.26 7.26
CA TYR A 326 -5.00 22.51 7.97
C TYR A 326 -5.25 23.30 9.25
N LYS A 327 -4.52 22.96 10.32
CA LYS A 327 -4.68 23.53 11.66
C LYS A 327 -3.37 24.10 12.17
N GLU A 328 -3.48 25.09 13.04
CA GLU A 328 -2.34 25.65 13.78
C GLU A 328 -1.91 24.68 14.89
N PRO A 329 -0.61 24.62 15.24
CA PRO A 329 0.49 25.43 14.70
C PRO A 329 0.93 24.98 13.30
N CYS A 330 1.11 25.93 12.38
CA CYS A 330 1.57 25.67 11.02
C CYS A 330 2.31 26.89 10.44
N HIS A 331 3.04 26.70 9.34
CA HIS A 331 3.63 27.81 8.59
C HIS A 331 2.53 28.78 8.11
N PRO A 332 2.75 30.12 8.07
CA PRO A 332 1.78 31.09 7.57
C PRO A 332 1.08 30.72 6.26
N ARG A 333 1.81 30.13 5.30
CA ARG A 333 1.28 29.64 4.01
C ARG A 333 0.21 28.54 4.11
N CYS A 334 0.10 27.88 5.26
CA CYS A 334 -0.89 26.83 5.53
C CYS A 334 -2.11 27.36 6.31
N LYS A 335 -2.09 28.61 6.78
CA LYS A 335 -3.22 29.18 7.54
C LYS A 335 -4.45 29.30 6.64
N GLY A 336 -5.56 28.71 7.10
CA GLY A 336 -6.80 28.64 6.33
C GLY A 336 -6.77 27.71 5.12
N LEU A 337 -5.70 26.92 4.92
CA LEU A 337 -5.58 26.03 3.76
C LEU A 337 -6.53 24.84 3.88
N ILE A 338 -7.38 24.65 2.87
CA ILE A 338 -8.30 23.53 2.75
C ILE A 338 -8.09 22.84 1.42
N LEU A 339 -7.84 21.53 1.46
CA LEU A 339 -7.60 20.71 0.27
C LEU A 339 -8.61 19.57 0.19
N LEU A 340 -9.32 19.48 -0.93
CA LEU A 340 -10.20 18.35 -1.24
C LEU A 340 -9.42 17.34 -2.08
N GLU A 341 -9.42 16.08 -1.68
CA GLU A 341 -8.80 14.98 -2.39
C GLU A 341 -9.82 13.91 -2.74
N THR A 342 -9.71 13.35 -3.94
CA THR A 342 -10.49 12.18 -4.36
C THR A 342 -9.71 11.34 -5.39
N TYR A 343 -10.21 10.14 -5.69
CA TYR A 343 -9.67 9.24 -6.72
C TYR A 343 -10.75 9.00 -7.76
N THR A 344 -10.43 9.23 -9.03
CA THR A 344 -11.43 9.19 -10.12
C THR A 344 -10.77 8.78 -11.43
N SER A 345 -11.48 7.98 -12.20
CA SER A 345 -11.18 7.67 -13.61
C SER A 345 -11.88 8.59 -14.60
N ALA A 346 -12.78 9.46 -14.13
CA ALA A 346 -13.55 10.34 -14.98
C ALA A 346 -12.65 11.38 -15.67
N GLU A 347 -12.91 11.62 -16.96
CA GLU A 347 -12.30 12.75 -17.66
C GLU A 347 -12.72 14.09 -17.06
N GLN A 348 -11.91 15.13 -17.29
CA GLN A 348 -12.03 16.43 -16.64
C GLN A 348 -13.45 17.00 -16.67
N ASN A 349 -14.13 16.87 -17.82
CA ASN A 349 -15.48 17.40 -18.03
C ASN A 349 -16.53 16.69 -17.16
N ARG A 350 -16.40 15.37 -16.95
CA ARG A 350 -17.28 14.62 -16.04
C ARG A 350 -16.92 14.85 -14.58
N LEU A 351 -15.63 15.00 -14.27
CA LEU A 351 -15.16 15.24 -12.91
C LEU A 351 -15.80 16.50 -12.30
N THR A 352 -15.88 17.60 -13.06
CA THR A 352 -16.51 18.84 -12.59
C THR A 352 -17.96 18.62 -12.16
N SER A 353 -18.72 17.78 -12.88
CA SER A 353 -20.11 17.47 -12.55
C SER A 353 -20.27 16.62 -11.29
N CYS A 354 -19.24 15.84 -10.94
CA CYS A 354 -19.23 14.97 -9.76
C CYS A 354 -18.68 15.67 -8.50
N LEU A 355 -18.10 16.86 -8.62
CA LEU A 355 -17.57 17.60 -7.47
C LEU A 355 -18.71 18.07 -6.55
N PRO A 356 -18.48 18.15 -5.23
CA PRO A 356 -19.52 18.57 -4.30
C PRO A 356 -19.86 20.04 -4.54
N GLN A 357 -21.04 20.33 -5.11
CA GLN A 357 -21.45 21.68 -5.51
C GLN A 357 -21.59 22.65 -4.32
N PHE A 358 -21.76 22.13 -3.10
CA PHE A 358 -21.79 22.92 -1.88
C PHE A 358 -20.39 23.44 -1.45
N LEU A 359 -19.31 22.97 -2.08
CA LEU A 359 -17.95 23.47 -1.85
C LEU A 359 -17.57 24.49 -2.92
N THR A 360 -17.03 25.62 -2.49
CA THR A 360 -16.41 26.61 -3.38
C THR A 360 -15.01 26.14 -3.77
N ILE A 361 -14.91 25.39 -4.86
CA ILE A 361 -13.65 24.92 -5.45
C ILE A 361 -12.99 26.10 -6.18
N VAL A 362 -11.76 26.44 -5.79
CA VAL A 362 -10.99 27.54 -6.42
C VAL A 362 -10.30 27.08 -7.69
N LYS A 363 -9.54 25.97 -7.59
CA LYS A 363 -8.81 25.39 -8.72
C LYS A 363 -8.35 23.97 -8.40
N GLU A 364 -8.08 23.21 -9.45
CA GLU A 364 -7.31 21.98 -9.33
C GLU A 364 -5.83 22.29 -9.04
N VAL A 365 -5.25 21.54 -8.10
CA VAL A 365 -3.85 21.64 -7.68
C VAL A 365 -3.16 20.29 -7.68
N THR A 366 -3.71 19.32 -8.42
CA THR A 366 -3.09 18.02 -8.69
C THR A 366 -1.70 18.22 -9.32
N GLY A 367 -0.71 17.48 -8.85
CA GLY A 367 0.68 17.59 -9.34
C GLY A 367 1.42 18.87 -8.96
N ASN A 368 0.74 19.93 -8.50
CA ASN A 368 1.39 21.20 -8.18
C ASN A 368 2.30 21.08 -6.94
N PRO A 369 3.63 21.32 -7.08
CA PRO A 369 4.58 21.18 -5.98
C PRO A 369 4.29 22.06 -4.76
N SER A 370 3.72 23.26 -4.96
CA SER A 370 3.37 24.18 -3.89
C SER A 370 2.26 23.63 -2.97
N TYR A 371 1.43 22.72 -3.48
CA TYR A 371 0.38 22.06 -2.68
C TYR A 371 0.78 20.63 -2.28
N SER A 372 2.06 20.28 -2.44
CA SER A 372 2.63 19.07 -1.88
C SER A 372 2.81 19.23 -0.37
N MET A 373 2.45 18.20 0.38
CA MET A 373 2.55 18.25 1.84
C MET A 373 4.00 18.40 2.31
N PHE A 374 4.98 17.95 1.52
CA PHE A 374 6.41 18.08 1.82
C PHE A 374 6.85 19.54 1.74
N ASN A 375 6.50 20.25 0.66
CA ASN A 375 6.86 21.66 0.53
C ASN A 375 6.06 22.52 1.52
N LEU A 376 4.81 22.17 1.81
CA LEU A 376 3.99 22.87 2.81
C LEU A 376 4.55 22.77 4.23
N SER A 377 5.29 21.70 4.58
CA SER A 377 5.94 21.61 5.89
C SER A 377 7.29 22.31 5.96
N LEU A 378 7.94 22.70 4.86
CA LEU A 378 9.26 23.33 4.94
C LEU A 378 9.23 24.57 5.85
N ARG A 379 10.21 24.70 6.75
CA ARG A 379 10.31 25.87 7.64
C ARG A 379 10.79 27.11 6.92
N GLU A 380 11.74 26.92 5.98
CA GLU A 380 12.27 28.00 5.16
C GLU A 380 11.25 28.46 4.11
N GLU A 381 11.46 29.67 3.58
CA GLU A 381 10.69 30.16 2.45
C GLU A 381 11.07 29.45 1.16
N TRP A 382 10.08 29.23 0.29
CA TRP A 382 10.28 28.46 -0.95
C TRP A 382 11.24 29.14 -1.94
N THR A 383 11.37 30.47 -1.86
CA THR A 383 12.28 31.25 -2.70
C THR A 383 13.75 31.13 -2.29
N THR A 384 14.02 30.74 -1.04
CA THR A 384 15.38 30.69 -0.48
C THR A 384 15.86 29.27 -0.22
N THR A 385 14.94 28.33 -0.02
CA THR A 385 15.29 26.97 0.35
C THR A 385 15.79 26.14 -0.83
N LYS A 386 16.92 25.46 -0.65
CA LYS A 386 17.41 24.44 -1.60
C LYS A 386 16.65 23.11 -1.48
N LYS A 387 15.76 22.98 -0.49
CA LYS A 387 15.01 21.75 -0.19
C LYS A 387 13.64 21.70 -0.87
N PHE A 388 13.28 22.70 -1.68
CA PHE A 388 11.99 22.69 -2.38
C PHE A 388 11.95 21.53 -3.39
N CYS A 389 10.97 20.66 -3.24
CA CYS A 389 10.85 19.47 -4.07
C CYS A 389 9.94 19.75 -5.28
N HIS A 390 10.53 19.85 -6.47
CA HIS A 390 9.79 20.03 -7.74
C HIS A 390 9.32 18.70 -8.37
N ARG A 391 9.94 17.57 -8.01
CA ARG A 391 9.87 16.29 -8.75
C ARG A 391 8.65 15.41 -8.44
N LEU A 392 7.46 15.98 -8.45
CA LEU A 392 6.21 15.20 -8.38
C LEU A 392 5.54 15.03 -9.75
N GLN A 393 6.31 15.08 -10.84
CA GLN A 393 5.81 14.92 -12.20
C GLN A 393 5.60 13.44 -12.57
N VAL A 394 4.37 13.15 -12.99
CA VAL A 394 4.08 12.28 -14.16
C VAL A 394 4.60 13.04 -15.38
N PRO A 395 5.35 12.42 -16.31
CA PRO A 395 5.93 13.16 -17.43
C PRO A 395 4.84 13.50 -18.43
N ASP A 396 4.73 14.77 -18.77
CA ASP A 396 4.72 15.18 -20.17
C ASP A 396 5.46 16.52 -20.28
N GLU A 397 6.36 16.54 -21.26
CA GLU A 397 7.17 17.64 -21.78
C GLU A 397 8.30 18.19 -20.87
N ASP A 398 9.52 17.83 -21.26
CA ASP A 398 10.77 18.49 -20.85
C ASP A 398 10.68 20.00 -21.14
N PRO A 399 11.02 20.88 -20.18
CA PRO A 399 11.30 22.26 -20.53
C PRO A 399 12.68 22.33 -21.18
N ALA A 400 12.70 22.76 -22.45
CA ALA A 400 13.91 23.11 -23.18
C ALA A 400 14.81 24.06 -22.36
N PRO A 401 16.15 23.91 -22.44
CA PRO A 401 17.06 24.77 -21.68
C PRO A 401 16.95 26.23 -22.14
N PRO A 402 17.09 27.21 -21.21
CA PRO A 402 17.08 28.63 -21.58
C PRO A 402 18.29 28.96 -22.45
N GLY A 403 18.02 29.50 -23.64
CA GLY A 403 19.05 30.03 -24.52
C GLY A 403 19.62 31.33 -23.97
N ASP A 404 20.92 31.32 -23.65
CA ASP A 404 21.67 32.54 -23.38
C ASP A 404 22.40 32.99 -24.66
N LEU A 405 21.94 34.12 -25.17
CA LEU A 405 22.65 34.97 -26.12
C LEU A 405 23.97 35.46 -25.50
N LYS A 406 25.12 35.05 -26.05
CA LYS A 406 26.34 35.85 -26.01
C LYS A 406 27.04 35.86 -27.37
N THR A 407 27.24 37.08 -27.84
CA THR A 407 27.89 37.50 -29.08
C THR A 407 29.42 37.40 -29.02
N ASN A 408 30.00 36.99 -30.16
CA ASN A 408 31.30 37.31 -30.75
C ASN A 408 32.62 37.12 -29.99
N GLY A 409 33.50 36.31 -30.61
CA GLY A 409 34.94 36.32 -30.40
C GLY A 409 35.66 35.29 -31.27
N HIS A 410 36.25 35.73 -32.38
CA HIS A 410 37.10 34.95 -33.30
C HIS A 410 38.25 34.20 -32.60
N SER A 411 38.57 32.97 -33.02
CA SER A 411 39.83 32.63 -33.73
C SER A 411 40.08 31.12 -33.84
N ASN A 412 40.19 30.68 -35.10
CA ASN A 412 41.17 29.77 -35.70
C ASN A 412 41.72 28.49 -35.02
N GLN A 413 41.68 27.44 -35.85
CA GLN A 413 42.72 26.46 -36.19
C GLN A 413 42.73 25.07 -35.55
N ASN A 414 42.65 24.07 -36.47
CA ASN A 414 43.41 22.82 -36.61
C ASN A 414 43.47 21.86 -35.41
N GLY A 415 43.33 20.54 -35.54
CA GLY A 415 43.36 19.61 -36.66
C GLY A 415 43.68 18.20 -36.12
N HIS A 416 43.35 17.17 -36.90
CA HIS A 416 43.79 15.76 -36.82
C HIS A 416 43.54 14.95 -35.52
N ALA A 417 42.68 13.93 -35.56
CA ALA A 417 42.88 12.57 -36.11
C ALA A 417 43.87 11.71 -35.31
N THR A 418 43.36 10.66 -34.65
CA THR A 418 43.68 9.24 -34.90
C THR A 418 42.92 8.34 -33.93
N GLU A 419 42.26 7.32 -34.46
CA GLU A 419 41.75 6.12 -33.77
C GLU A 419 42.91 5.15 -33.37
N PRO A 420 42.68 3.85 -33.09
CA PRO A 420 42.34 3.30 -31.78
C PRO A 420 43.37 2.24 -31.36
N THR A 421 43.24 1.62 -30.17
CA THR A 421 43.83 0.30 -29.94
C THR A 421 43.10 -0.47 -28.85
N ALA A 422 42.72 -1.69 -29.20
CA ALA A 422 42.17 -2.71 -28.33
C ALA A 422 43.31 -3.58 -27.75
N ALA A 423 43.13 -4.11 -26.53
CA ALA A 423 43.59 -5.44 -26.10
C ALA A 423 43.02 -5.73 -24.68
N THR A 424 42.05 -6.63 -24.47
CA THR A 424 42.11 -8.10 -24.23
C THR A 424 42.75 -8.58 -22.92
N LEU A 425 41.99 -9.45 -22.20
CA LEU A 425 42.38 -10.49 -21.20
C LEU A 425 42.77 -9.98 -19.79
N VAL A 426 42.48 -10.63 -18.65
CA VAL A 426 42.49 -12.05 -18.24
C VAL A 426 41.61 -12.28 -16.98
N ASN A 427 41.14 -13.52 -16.82
CA ASN A 427 40.44 -14.18 -15.71
C ASN A 427 41.11 -14.18 -14.30
N GLY A 428 40.31 -14.57 -13.29
CA GLY A 428 40.69 -15.26 -12.04
C GLY A 428 40.26 -14.47 -10.79
N VAL A 429 39.54 -15.00 -9.80
CA VAL A 429 39.19 -16.35 -9.33
C VAL A 429 37.81 -16.28 -8.66
#